data_AF-A0AB34HEL6-F1
#
_entry.id   AF-A0AB34HEL6-F1
#
_cell.length_a   1.000
_cell.length_b   1.000
_cell.length_c   1.000
_cell.angle_alpha   90.00
_cell.angle_beta   90.00
_cell.angle_gamma   90.00
#
_symmetry.space_group_name_H-M   'P 1'
#
loop_
_entity.id
_entity.type
_entity.pdbx_description
1 polymer ?
#
loop_
_entity_poly.entity_id
_entity_poly.type
_entity_poly.pdbx_seq_one_letter_code
_entity_poly.pdbx_strand_id
1 'polypeptide(L)'
;METEAEKFIQLLSQSPDGVLDLNKAAEVLKVQKRRIYDITNVLEGIHLIKKKSKNNVQWMGCSLSEDGGMLAQCQGLSKEVTELSQEEKKLDELIQSCTLDLKLLTEDSENQRYPLCHLFGGG
;
A
#
# COMPACT_ATOMS: atom_id res chain seq x y z
N MET A 1 21.00 -20.41 9.06
CA MET A 1 20.56 -21.45 8.10
C MET A 1 19.41 -20.86 7.33
N GLU A 2 19.50 -20.82 6.01
CA GLU A 2 18.42 -20.33 5.15
C GLU A 2 17.31 -21.38 5.07
N THR A 3 16.06 -20.94 5.21
CA THR A 3 14.85 -21.76 5.25
C THR A 3 14.47 -22.29 3.86
N GLU A 4 13.64 -23.32 3.81
CA GLU A 4 13.14 -23.91 2.54
C GLU A 4 12.38 -22.86 1.70
N ALA A 5 11.64 -21.96 2.37
CA ALA A 5 10.89 -20.89 1.71
C ALA A 5 11.80 -19.82 1.08
N GLU A 6 12.83 -19.39 1.80
CA GLU A 6 13.82 -18.42 1.30
C GLU A 6 14.51 -18.94 0.03
N LYS A 7 14.97 -20.20 0.05
CA LYS A 7 15.58 -20.85 -1.12
C LYS A 7 14.58 -21.05 -2.27
N PHE A 8 13.32 -21.35 -1.97
CA PHE A 8 12.27 -21.45 -3.00
C PHE A 8 12.06 -20.10 -3.71
N ILE A 9 11.99 -19.01 -2.94
CA ILE A 9 11.87 -17.64 -3.48
C ILE A 9 13.11 -17.28 -4.31
N GLN A 10 14.30 -17.69 -3.87
CA GLN A 10 15.53 -17.47 -4.62
C GLN A 10 15.54 -18.21 -5.98
N LEU A 11 15.04 -19.44 -6.05
CA LEU A 11 14.90 -20.18 -7.31
C LEU A 11 13.87 -19.53 -8.24
N LEU A 12 12.81 -18.99 -7.65
CA LEU A 12 11.75 -18.31 -8.37
C LEU A 12 12.21 -16.97 -8.95
N SER A 13 13.03 -16.21 -8.23
CA SER A 13 13.59 -14.92 -8.69
C SER A 13 14.72 -15.07 -9.72
N GLN A 14 15.46 -16.19 -9.68
CA GLN A 14 16.49 -16.50 -10.69
C GLN A 14 15.92 -17.06 -12.00
N SER A 15 14.63 -17.39 -12.04
CA SER A 15 14.00 -17.96 -13.23
C SER A 15 13.75 -16.86 -14.28
N PRO A 16 14.34 -16.96 -15.49
CA PRO A 16 14.32 -15.87 -16.48
C PRO A 16 12.92 -15.54 -17.00
N ASP A 17 12.05 -16.53 -17.11
CA ASP A 17 10.66 -16.35 -17.57
C ASP A 17 9.68 -16.10 -16.41
N GLY A 18 10.19 -15.96 -15.18
CA GLY A 18 9.37 -15.90 -13.96
C GLY A 18 8.55 -17.18 -13.73
N VAL A 19 8.91 -18.31 -14.33
CA VAL A 19 8.23 -19.61 -14.16
C VAL A 19 9.14 -20.59 -13.47
N LEU A 20 8.63 -21.24 -12.43
CA LEU A 20 9.34 -22.26 -11.67
C LEU A 20 8.66 -23.63 -11.79
N ASP A 21 9.44 -24.64 -12.16
CA ASP A 21 9.03 -26.04 -12.14
C ASP A 21 9.12 -26.59 -10.69
N LEU A 22 7.99 -27.08 -10.19
CA LEU A 22 7.85 -27.59 -8.83
C LEU A 22 8.61 -28.90 -8.58
N ASN A 23 8.80 -29.74 -9.60
CA ASN A 23 9.64 -30.94 -9.48
C ASN A 23 11.10 -30.56 -9.34
N LYS A 24 11.57 -29.64 -10.19
CA LYS A 24 12.95 -29.13 -10.13
C LYS A 24 13.21 -28.44 -8.79
N ALA A 25 12.27 -27.64 -8.31
CA ALA A 25 12.37 -27.01 -6.99
C ALA A 25 12.47 -28.06 -5.86
N ALA A 26 11.66 -29.13 -5.90
CA ALA A 26 11.73 -30.21 -4.91
C ALA A 26 13.11 -30.90 -4.88
N GLU A 27 13.71 -31.13 -6.06
CA GLU A 27 15.03 -31.73 -6.19
C GLU A 27 16.14 -30.82 -5.63
N VAL A 28 16.12 -29.53 -5.99
CA VAL A 28 17.14 -28.56 -5.54
C VAL A 28 17.05 -28.31 -4.03
N LEU A 29 15.85 -28.15 -3.52
CA LEU A 29 15.60 -27.93 -2.09
C LEU A 29 15.81 -29.21 -1.27
N LYS A 30 15.86 -30.38 -1.92
CA LYS A 30 15.92 -31.71 -1.31
C LYS A 30 14.77 -31.96 -0.32
N VAL A 31 13.58 -31.51 -0.70
CA VAL A 31 12.36 -31.62 0.12
C VAL A 31 11.32 -32.49 -0.57
N GLN A 32 10.39 -33.02 0.22
CA GLN A 32 9.25 -33.76 -0.32
C GLN A 32 8.28 -32.82 -1.04
N LYS A 33 7.58 -33.33 -2.07
CA LYS A 33 6.54 -32.56 -2.79
C LYS A 33 5.51 -31.90 -1.88
N ARG A 34 5.22 -32.51 -0.72
CA ARG A 34 4.30 -31.95 0.27
C ARG A 34 4.72 -30.56 0.75
N ARG A 35 6.03 -30.33 0.99
CA ARG A 35 6.57 -29.04 1.46
C ARG A 35 6.51 -27.95 0.40
N ILE A 36 6.71 -28.33 -0.86
CA ILE A 36 6.51 -27.41 -1.98
C ILE A 36 5.08 -26.87 -1.97
N TYR A 37 4.08 -27.72 -1.71
CA TYR A 37 2.69 -27.26 -1.64
C TYR A 37 2.41 -26.33 -0.45
N ASP A 38 3.05 -26.53 0.70
CA ASP A 38 2.90 -25.58 1.81
C ASP A 38 3.41 -24.19 1.43
N ILE A 39 4.58 -24.14 0.80
CA ILE A 39 5.17 -22.88 0.33
C ILE A 39 4.28 -22.26 -0.75
N THR A 40 3.86 -23.03 -1.75
CA THR A 40 3.04 -22.50 -2.84
C THR A 40 1.67 -22.05 -2.37
N ASN A 41 1.03 -22.75 -1.42
CA ASN A 41 -0.28 -22.36 -0.90
C ASN A 41 -0.23 -21.02 -0.15
N VAL A 42 0.83 -20.80 0.64
CA VAL A 42 1.03 -19.51 1.32
C VAL A 42 1.25 -18.42 0.29
N LEU A 43 2.16 -18.63 -0.68
CA LEU A 43 2.48 -17.64 -1.72
C LEU A 43 1.29 -17.36 -2.65
N GLU A 44 0.47 -18.36 -2.95
CA GLU A 44 -0.78 -18.23 -3.73
C GLU A 44 -1.86 -17.50 -2.92
N GLY A 45 -1.98 -17.79 -1.62
CA GLY A 45 -2.91 -17.11 -0.72
C GLY A 45 -2.65 -15.60 -0.58
N ILE A 46 -1.39 -15.18 -0.73
CA ILE A 46 -0.99 -13.76 -0.77
C ILE A 46 -0.77 -13.24 -2.21
N HIS A 47 -1.17 -14.00 -3.23
CA HIS A 47 -1.15 -13.61 -4.64
C HIS A 47 0.25 -13.26 -5.21
N LEU A 48 1.34 -13.78 -4.61
CA LEU A 48 2.70 -13.61 -5.12
C LEU A 48 3.05 -14.61 -6.22
N ILE A 49 2.30 -15.71 -6.33
CA ILE A 49 2.41 -16.66 -7.44
C ILE A 49 1.02 -17.01 -7.98
N LYS A 50 0.98 -17.46 -9.24
CA LYS A 50 -0.20 -18.10 -9.83
C LYS A 50 0.17 -19.42 -10.49
N LYS A 51 -0.79 -20.33 -10.58
CA LYS A 51 -0.63 -21.57 -11.35
C LYS A 51 -0.57 -21.26 -12.85
N LYS A 52 0.50 -21.65 -13.53
CA LYS A 52 0.62 -21.52 -15.00
C LYS A 52 0.19 -22.81 -15.70
N SER A 53 0.70 -23.95 -15.24
CA SER A 53 0.32 -25.27 -15.76
C SER A 53 0.60 -26.35 -14.71
N LYS A 54 0.38 -27.64 -15.04
CA LYS A 54 0.71 -28.73 -14.13
C LYS A 54 2.21 -28.67 -13.81
N ASN A 55 2.54 -28.73 -12.51
CA ASN A 55 3.90 -28.61 -11.99
C ASN A 55 4.62 -27.27 -12.25
N ASN A 56 3.95 -26.23 -12.75
CA ASN A 56 4.57 -24.95 -13.02
C ASN A 56 3.79 -23.80 -12.38
N VAL A 57 4.51 -22.97 -11.62
CA VAL A 57 3.99 -21.74 -11.04
C VAL A 57 4.68 -20.54 -11.67
N GLN A 58 3.95 -19.45 -11.81
CA GLN A 58 4.46 -18.20 -12.31
C GLN A 58 4.55 -17.20 -11.17
N TRP A 59 5.70 -16.54 -11.07
CA TRP A 59 5.97 -15.45 -10.16
C TRP A 59 5.19 -14.22 -10.59
N MET A 60 4.38 -13.70 -9.67
CA MET A 60 3.67 -12.44 -9.82
C MET A 60 4.43 -11.28 -9.17
N GLY A 61 5.35 -11.57 -8.23
CA GLY A 61 6.16 -10.55 -7.56
C GLY A 61 7.18 -9.84 -8.46
N CYS A 62 7.52 -10.38 -9.65
CA CYS A 62 8.41 -9.72 -10.64
C CYS A 62 7.67 -9.04 -11.80
N SER A 63 6.36 -8.79 -11.71
CA SER A 63 5.74 -7.74 -12.55
C SER A 63 6.22 -6.32 -12.19
N LEU A 64 7.43 -6.20 -11.62
CA LEU A 64 8.20 -5.00 -11.44
C LEU A 64 9.20 -4.77 -12.59
N SER A 65 9.44 -5.73 -13.50
CA SER A 65 10.43 -5.51 -14.57
C SER A 65 9.93 -5.65 -16.00
N GLU A 66 8.87 -6.40 -16.35
CA GLU A 66 8.56 -6.60 -17.79
C GLU A 66 7.07 -6.63 -18.20
N ASP A 67 6.10 -6.68 -17.28
CA ASP A 67 4.68 -6.55 -17.66
C ASP A 67 4.12 -5.22 -17.14
N GLY A 68 4.15 -4.20 -18.00
CA GLY A 68 3.92 -2.79 -17.69
C GLY A 68 2.53 -2.45 -17.11
N GLY A 69 1.61 -3.41 -16.97
CA GLY A 69 0.28 -3.18 -16.41
C GLY A 69 0.28 -2.89 -14.91
N MET A 70 0.98 -3.70 -14.10
CA MET A 70 0.98 -3.53 -12.64
C MET A 70 1.93 -2.41 -12.18
N LEU A 71 3.05 -2.21 -12.88
CA LEU A 71 3.97 -1.11 -12.56
C LEU A 71 3.33 0.26 -12.87
N ALA A 72 2.63 0.39 -14.00
CA ALA A 72 1.90 1.61 -14.35
C ALA A 72 0.76 1.88 -13.35
N GLN A 73 0.07 0.85 -12.90
CA GLN A 73 -0.96 1.00 -11.86
C GLN A 73 -0.36 1.41 -10.51
N CYS A 74 0.75 0.81 -10.08
CA CYS A 74 1.43 1.22 -8.85
C CYS A 74 2.01 2.64 -8.95
N GLN A 75 2.54 3.05 -10.10
CA GLN A 75 2.99 4.42 -10.35
C GLN A 75 1.82 5.42 -10.36
N GLY A 76 0.70 5.06 -11.00
CA GLY A 76 -0.53 5.85 -11.02
C GLY A 76 -1.10 6.04 -9.62
N LEU A 77 -1.23 4.95 -8.86
CA LEU A 77 -1.70 4.98 -7.47
C LEU A 77 -0.74 5.77 -6.57
N SER A 78 0.58 5.63 -6.74
CA SER A 78 1.57 6.40 -5.97
C SER A 78 1.48 7.90 -6.28
N LYS A 79 1.28 8.25 -7.55
CA LYS A 79 1.04 9.63 -7.97
C LYS A 79 -0.26 10.18 -7.38
N GLU A 80 -1.35 9.43 -7.47
CA GLU A 80 -2.65 9.81 -6.90
C GLU A 80 -2.57 10.00 -5.37
N VAL A 81 -1.88 9.12 -4.65
CA VAL A 81 -1.63 9.28 -3.21
C VAL A 81 -0.85 10.56 -2.91
N THR A 82 0.16 10.89 -3.72
CA THR A 82 0.95 12.11 -3.55
C THR A 82 0.12 13.36 -3.80
N GLU A 83 -0.70 13.37 -4.85
CA GLU A 83 -1.61 14.47 -5.19
C GLU A 83 -2.66 14.68 -4.09
N LEU A 84 -3.29 13.60 -3.62
CA LEU A 84 -4.27 13.66 -2.53
C LEU A 84 -3.64 14.19 -1.23
N SER A 85 -2.41 13.76 -0.90
CA SER A 85 -1.70 14.24 0.29
C SER A 85 -1.35 15.73 0.21
N GLN A 86 -1.04 16.24 -0.99
CA GLN A 86 -0.82 17.68 -1.20
C GLN A 86 -2.12 18.48 -1.05
N GLU A 87 -3.23 17.97 -1.58
CA GLU A 87 -4.54 18.61 -1.46
C GLU A 87 -4.99 18.66 0.02
N GLU A 88 -4.83 17.55 0.75
CA GLU A 88 -5.11 17.47 2.19
C GLU A 88 -4.30 18.52 2.97
N LYS A 89 -3.00 18.60 2.71
CA LYS A 89 -2.14 19.59 3.36
C LYS A 89 -2.58 21.04 3.08
N LYS A 90 -2.99 21.33 1.84
CA LYS A 90 -3.49 22.66 1.47
C LYS A 90 -4.80 22.99 2.19
N LEU A 91 -5.69 22.01 2.33
CA LEU A 91 -6.94 22.19 3.08
C LEU A 91 -6.64 22.45 4.57
N ASP A 92 -5.68 21.74 5.17
CA ASP A 92 -5.25 21.98 6.55
C ASP A 92 -4.69 23.40 6.75
N GLU A 93 -3.89 23.89 5.81
CA GLU A 93 -3.35 25.25 5.84
C GLU A 93 -4.47 26.31 5.79
N LEU A 94 -5.49 26.11 4.94
CA LEU A 94 -6.65 27.00 4.85
C LEU A 94 -7.49 26.97 6.14
N ILE A 95 -7.73 25.78 6.70
CA ILE A 95 -8.46 25.62 7.97
C ILE A 95 -7.71 26.36 9.08
N GLN A 96 -6.40 26.21 9.17
CA GLN A 96 -5.58 26.91 10.15
C GLN A 96 -5.65 28.44 9.97
N SER A 97 -5.54 28.93 8.74
CA SER A 97 -5.64 30.37 8.44
C SER A 97 -7.00 30.92 8.86
N CYS A 98 -8.11 30.31 8.41
CA CYS A 98 -9.45 30.77 8.76
C CYS A 98 -9.70 30.70 10.27
N THR A 99 -9.19 29.66 10.93
CA THR A 99 -9.30 29.54 12.40
C THR A 99 -8.55 30.68 13.10
N LEU A 100 -7.38 31.05 12.60
CA LEU A 100 -6.58 32.14 13.14
C LEU A 100 -7.24 33.50 12.88
N ASP A 101 -7.75 33.72 11.68
CA ASP A 101 -8.48 34.94 11.32
C ASP A 101 -9.73 35.11 12.19
N LEU A 102 -10.50 34.03 12.39
CA LEU A 102 -11.66 34.03 13.29
C LEU A 102 -11.24 34.36 14.74
N LYS A 103 -10.17 33.75 15.23
CA LYS A 103 -9.64 34.05 16.58
C LYS A 103 -9.29 35.53 16.71
N LEU A 104 -8.52 36.09 15.78
CA LEU A 104 -8.15 37.50 15.78
C LEU A 104 -9.37 38.42 15.75
N LEU A 105 -10.38 38.11 14.93
CA LEU A 105 -11.63 38.87 14.87
C LEU A 105 -12.47 38.76 16.15
N THR A 106 -12.38 37.63 16.88
CA THR A 106 -13.08 37.43 18.16
C THR A 106 -12.30 37.95 19.37
N GLU A 107 -10.98 38.08 19.27
CA GLU A 107 -10.07 38.54 20.34
C GLU A 107 -9.75 40.04 20.24
N ASP A 108 -10.16 40.71 19.15
CA ASP A 108 -10.11 42.17 19.04
C ASP A 108 -10.94 42.83 20.15
N SER A 109 -10.32 43.74 20.90
CA SER A 109 -10.91 44.38 22.08
C SER A 109 -12.13 45.26 21.73
N GLU A 110 -12.31 45.63 20.46
CA GLU A 110 -13.49 46.33 19.96
C GLU A 110 -14.70 45.39 19.71
N ASN A 111 -14.50 44.09 19.50
CA ASN A 111 -15.59 43.12 19.30
C ASN A 111 -16.18 42.60 20.63
N GLN A 112 -15.44 42.74 21.73
CA GLN A 112 -15.96 42.54 23.09
C GLN A 112 -16.84 43.71 23.57
N ARG A 113 -16.91 44.81 22.81
CA ARG A 113 -17.60 46.04 23.20
C ARG A 113 -19.12 45.99 23.02
N TYR A 114 -19.63 45.00 22.31
CA TYR A 114 -21.07 44.75 22.20
C TYR A 114 -21.45 43.43 22.87
N PRO A 115 -21.81 43.45 24.16
CA PRO A 115 -22.46 42.31 24.78
C PRO A 115 -23.84 42.14 24.14
N LEU A 116 -23.96 41.17 23.23
CA LEU A 116 -25.23 40.72 22.64
C LEU A 116 -26.12 39.95 23.63
N CYS A 117 -25.94 40.20 24.94
CA CYS A 117 -26.71 39.63 26.02
C CYS A 117 -27.16 40.77 26.94
N HIS A 118 -28.29 41.42 26.64
CA HIS A 118 -29.25 41.98 27.62
C HIS A 118 -30.54 42.57 26.99
N LEU A 119 -30.92 42.20 25.75
CA LEU A 119 -32.20 42.66 25.17
C LEU A 119 -33.31 41.61 25.06
N PHE A 120 -33.15 40.41 25.64
CA PHE A 120 -34.28 39.49 25.87
C PHE A 120 -34.10 38.76 27.20
N GLY A 121 -34.74 39.27 28.26
CA GLY A 121 -34.72 38.58 29.56
C GLY A 121 -35.30 39.34 30.75
N GLY A 122 -36.61 39.64 30.73
CA GLY A 122 -37.45 39.68 31.94
C GLY A 122 -37.56 40.98 32.73
N GLY A 123 -38.79 41.52 32.80
CA GLY A 123 -39.21 42.61 33.68
C GLY A 123 -40.30 43.47 33.08
#